data_AF-B0XZ10-F1
#
_entry.id   AF-B0XZ10-F1
#
_cell.length_a   1.000
_cell.length_b   1.000
_cell.length_c   1.000
_cell.angle_alpha   90.00
_cell.angle_beta   90.00
_cell.angle_gamma   90.00
#
_symmetry.space_group_name_H-M   'P 1'
#
loop_
_entity.id
_entity.type
_entity.pdbx_description
1 polymer ?
#
loop_
_entity_poly.entity_id
_entity_poly.type
_entity_poly.pdbx_seq_one_letter_code
_entity_poly.pdbx_strand_id
1 'polypeptide(L)'
;MLSGLMMQIAMQLGLHRPVQAEEFTTFRMEAQGEAVKDRLQTWAICNIVAQNVATGYGQPPGTIYDWALEPPSLRDADYNPSDDLRIRLRIEKFCDRVTKALYSGKPDPAEFISSEKLLIVQLLESELREMEVDFGRDISNINMIHLRAAELHLRYFVFLGSNPRGEDLTKLFIATTSFLGRVLDLETSPGELIGHATNYILQMIVSAAFALMKLLKSDFSRHIDFDHGKLLFNGAISAIRRISVMDHDRPVRLADILAQMWNANEAAHSPGDNVLELKVRCRMSMSHVYDTVWRWRQRFRPMRSIEDSQVTVADPNISAAAGTVTRQQDDTLDETGLIYPPNFDQGAFISEAGFSEVFDSLNWVFDGIPDSFVAPPVM
;
A
#
# COMPACT_ATOMS: atom_id res chain seq x y z
N MET A 1 -10.45 3.95 4.18
CA MET A 1 -11.68 4.62 4.68
C MET A 1 -11.41 5.49 5.90
N LEU A 2 -11.00 4.93 7.05
CA LEU A 2 -10.79 5.68 8.30
C LEU A 2 -9.84 6.88 8.15
N SER A 3 -8.75 6.72 7.40
CA SER A 3 -7.83 7.84 7.09
C SER A 3 -8.52 8.98 6.34
N GLY A 4 -9.48 8.69 5.45
CA GLY A 4 -10.24 9.72 4.74
C GLY A 4 -11.21 10.46 5.67
N LEU A 5 -11.89 9.71 6.55
CA LEU A 5 -12.75 10.30 7.59
C LEU A 5 -11.94 11.19 8.53
N MET A 6 -10.77 10.73 8.97
CA MET A 6 -9.83 11.51 9.79
C MET A 6 -9.48 12.85 9.12
N MET A 7 -9.10 12.83 7.83
CA MET A 7 -8.78 14.07 7.11
C MET A 7 -10.00 14.99 6.99
N GLN A 8 -11.19 14.44 6.73
CA GLN A 8 -12.42 15.23 6.62
C GLN A 8 -12.80 15.90 7.96
N ILE A 9 -12.74 15.15 9.06
CA ILE A 9 -12.99 15.67 10.41
C ILE A 9 -11.95 16.74 10.76
N ALA A 10 -10.67 16.49 10.49
CA ALA A 10 -9.60 17.47 10.72
C ALA A 10 -9.85 18.80 9.99
N MET A 11 -10.35 18.73 8.75
CA MET A 11 -10.73 19.94 7.99
C MET A 11 -11.96 20.62 8.58
N GLN A 12 -13.01 19.87 8.94
CA GLN A 12 -14.22 20.41 9.56
C GLN A 12 -13.95 21.08 10.91
N LEU A 13 -12.96 20.58 11.67
CA LEU A 13 -12.49 21.19 12.91
C LEU A 13 -11.54 22.37 12.69
N GLY A 14 -11.19 22.70 11.43
CA GLY A 14 -10.30 23.81 11.10
C GLY A 14 -8.83 23.56 11.42
N LEU A 15 -8.35 22.31 11.53
CA LEU A 15 -6.95 22.03 11.90
C LEU A 15 -5.94 22.55 10.86
N HIS A 16 -6.34 22.57 9.59
CA HIS A 16 -5.62 23.17 8.47
C HIS A 16 -5.54 24.72 8.51
N ARG A 17 -6.30 25.35 9.41
CA ARG A 17 -6.33 26.80 9.65
C ARG A 17 -6.14 27.06 11.14
N PRO A 18 -4.94 26.79 11.67
CA PRO A 18 -4.70 26.73 13.12
C PRO A 18 -4.92 28.07 13.83
N VAL A 19 -4.71 29.19 13.14
CA VAL A 19 -4.88 30.57 13.67
C VAL A 19 -6.36 31.02 13.65
N GLN A 20 -7.17 30.47 12.74
CA GLN A 20 -8.58 30.86 12.54
C GLN A 20 -9.53 29.71 12.90
N ALA A 21 -9.23 29.02 14.01
CA ALA A 21 -10.01 27.87 14.46
C ALA A 21 -11.49 28.22 14.70
N GLU A 22 -11.78 29.43 15.18
CA GLU A 22 -13.12 29.90 15.53
C GLU A 22 -14.09 29.96 14.34
N GLU A 23 -13.59 30.07 13.11
CA GLU A 23 -14.45 30.05 11.91
C GLU A 23 -15.07 28.67 11.65
N PHE A 24 -14.57 27.63 12.33
CA PHE A 24 -14.96 26.23 12.14
C PHE A 24 -15.70 25.64 13.36
N THR A 25 -15.96 26.44 14.39
CA THR A 25 -16.61 25.98 15.63
C THR A 25 -17.56 27.03 16.19
N THR A 26 -18.63 26.58 16.85
CA THR A 26 -19.56 27.47 17.56
C THR A 26 -19.06 27.86 18.95
N PHE A 27 -18.01 27.22 19.44
CA PHE A 27 -17.41 27.49 20.75
C PHE A 27 -16.30 28.53 20.63
N ARG A 28 -16.29 29.52 21.53
CA ARG A 28 -15.11 30.40 21.69
C ARG A 28 -13.91 29.53 22.07
N MET A 29 -12.92 29.49 21.19
CA MET A 29 -11.66 28.83 21.45
C MET A 29 -10.64 29.90 21.75
N GLU A 30 -9.98 29.82 22.92
CA GLU A 30 -8.72 30.53 23.11
C GLU A 30 -7.68 29.89 22.19
N ALA A 31 -7.68 30.29 20.91
CA ALA A 31 -6.75 29.84 19.88
C ALA A 31 -5.39 30.52 20.06
N GLN A 32 -4.84 30.47 21.28
CA GLN A 32 -3.54 31.03 21.62
C GLN A 32 -2.71 30.05 22.45
N GLY A 33 -1.40 30.11 22.28
CA GLY A 33 -0.46 29.28 23.03
C GLY A 33 -0.57 27.79 22.66
N GLU A 34 -0.68 26.93 23.68
CA GLU A 34 -0.58 25.47 23.57
C GLU A 34 -1.63 24.85 22.65
N ALA A 35 -2.86 25.36 22.67
CA ALA A 35 -3.94 24.85 21.82
C ALA A 35 -3.63 24.98 20.31
N VAL A 36 -2.91 26.02 19.89
CA VAL A 36 -2.48 26.18 18.49
C VAL A 36 -1.41 25.16 18.14
N LYS A 37 -0.47 24.90 19.06
CA LYS A 37 0.61 23.91 18.90
C LYS A 37 0.02 22.51 18.75
N ASP A 38 -0.94 22.14 19.59
CA ASP A 38 -1.63 20.84 19.52
C ASP A 38 -2.39 20.66 18.19
N ARG A 39 -3.06 21.71 17.72
CA ARG A 39 -3.77 21.69 16.43
C ARG A 39 -2.81 21.50 15.25
N LEU A 40 -1.68 22.22 15.25
CA LEU A 40 -0.62 22.08 14.25
C LEU A 40 0.02 20.69 14.26
N GLN A 41 0.33 20.18 15.45
CA GLN A 41 0.87 18.84 15.62
C GLN A 41 -0.10 17.79 15.10
N THR A 42 -1.37 17.88 15.48
CA THR A 42 -2.43 16.97 15.02
C THR A 42 -2.59 17.04 13.51
N TRP A 43 -2.59 18.25 12.92
CA TRP A 43 -2.67 18.43 11.48
C TRP A 43 -1.49 17.79 10.72
N ALA A 44 -0.27 17.94 11.23
CA ALA A 44 0.91 17.30 10.68
C ALA A 44 0.79 15.76 10.72
N ILE A 45 0.36 15.21 11.85
CA ILE A 45 0.17 13.76 12.03
C ILE A 45 -0.92 13.22 11.11
N CYS A 46 -2.05 13.92 10.96
CA CYS A 46 -3.11 13.53 10.02
C CYS A 46 -2.57 13.40 8.60
N ASN A 47 -1.75 14.34 8.14
CA ASN A 47 -1.12 14.28 6.83
C ASN A 47 -0.11 13.12 6.72
N ILE A 48 0.70 12.88 7.75
CA ILE A 48 1.64 11.75 7.78
C ILE A 48 0.90 10.42 7.65
N VAL A 49 -0.20 10.24 8.39
CA VAL A 49 -1.01 9.02 8.33
C VAL A 49 -1.68 8.88 6.96
N ALA A 50 -2.26 9.97 6.44
CA ALA A 50 -2.90 9.96 5.12
C ALA A 50 -1.91 9.61 3.99
N GLN A 51 -0.68 10.12 4.05
CA GLN A 51 0.36 9.76 3.09
C GLN A 51 0.73 8.28 3.17
N ASN A 52 1.01 7.78 4.38
CA ASN A 52 1.40 6.39 4.58
C ASN A 52 0.32 5.42 4.08
N VAL A 53 -0.95 5.68 4.43
CA VAL A 53 -2.08 4.86 3.97
C VAL A 53 -2.17 4.91 2.44
N ALA A 54 -2.12 6.09 1.83
CA ALA A 54 -2.21 6.23 0.38
C ALA A 54 -1.08 5.48 -0.34
N THR A 55 0.18 5.70 0.07
CA THR A 55 1.35 5.02 -0.49
C THR A 55 1.23 3.50 -0.34
N GLY A 56 0.98 3.00 0.87
CA GLY A 56 0.93 1.57 1.16
C GLY A 56 -0.21 0.82 0.45
N TYR A 57 -1.33 1.49 0.17
CA TYR A 57 -2.43 0.92 -0.59
C TYR A 57 -2.35 1.17 -2.11
N GLY A 58 -1.40 1.98 -2.57
CA GLY A 58 -1.27 2.37 -3.97
C GLY A 58 -2.43 3.26 -4.44
N GLN A 59 -2.79 4.25 -3.63
CA GLN A 59 -3.90 5.17 -3.88
C GLN A 59 -3.39 6.62 -3.90
N PRO A 60 -4.10 7.54 -4.57
CA PRO A 60 -3.81 8.96 -4.45
C PRO A 60 -3.95 9.44 -2.99
N PRO A 61 -2.99 10.22 -2.46
CA PRO A 61 -3.08 10.75 -1.12
C PRO A 61 -4.10 11.89 -1.04
N GLY A 62 -4.90 11.89 0.04
CA GLY A 62 -5.77 13.01 0.41
C GLY A 62 -5.05 14.06 1.29
N THR A 63 -3.73 14.17 1.17
CA THR A 63 -2.88 15.06 1.98
C THR A 63 -2.97 16.50 1.50
N ILE A 64 -2.87 17.42 2.45
CA ILE A 64 -2.85 18.87 2.24
C ILE A 64 -1.61 19.42 2.97
N TYR A 65 -0.51 19.52 2.23
CA TYR A 65 0.69 20.22 2.66
C TYR A 65 0.61 21.67 2.24
N ASP A 66 -0.04 22.49 3.05
CA ASP A 66 -0.18 23.92 2.83
C ASP A 66 0.81 24.73 3.67
N TRP A 67 0.72 26.06 3.53
CA TRP A 67 1.58 27.01 4.20
C TRP A 67 1.60 26.84 5.73
N ALA A 68 0.53 26.31 6.34
CA ALA A 68 0.46 26.12 7.79
C ALA A 68 1.51 25.13 8.32
N LEU A 69 2.00 24.22 7.47
CA LEU A 69 3.04 23.24 7.80
C LEU A 69 4.43 23.68 7.31
N GLU A 70 4.60 24.93 6.87
CA GLU A 70 5.88 25.48 6.44
C GLU A 70 6.62 26.18 7.60
N PRO A 71 7.96 26.18 7.61
CA PRO A 71 8.75 26.73 8.71
C PRO A 71 8.37 28.15 9.16
N PRO A 72 8.04 29.11 8.27
CA PRO A 72 7.60 30.44 8.69
C PRO A 72 6.36 30.39 9.60
N SER A 73 5.35 29.62 9.23
CA SER A 73 4.08 29.56 9.96
C SER A 73 4.16 28.81 11.26
N LEU A 74 5.02 27.78 11.33
CA LEU A 74 5.31 27.10 12.60
C LEU A 74 6.02 28.05 13.58
N ARG A 75 6.94 28.89 13.09
CA ARG A 75 7.63 29.91 13.89
C ARG A 75 6.68 31.00 14.38
N ASP A 76 5.77 31.47 13.53
CA ASP A 76 4.76 32.46 13.91
C ASP A 76 3.82 31.94 15.01
N ALA A 77 3.59 30.62 15.04
CA ALA A 77 2.81 29.94 16.08
C ALA A 77 3.62 29.55 17.33
N ASP A 78 4.90 29.94 17.41
CA ASP A 78 5.86 29.51 18.46
C ASP A 78 5.90 27.97 18.63
N TYR A 79 5.64 27.23 17.55
CA TYR A 79 5.61 25.77 17.55
C TYR A 79 6.88 25.22 16.92
N ASN A 80 7.65 24.47 17.72
CA ASN A 80 8.81 23.74 17.25
C ASN A 80 8.56 22.24 17.38
N PRO A 81 8.19 21.53 16.29
CA PRO A 81 7.94 20.09 16.35
C PRO A 81 9.20 19.34 16.79
N SER A 82 9.01 18.18 17.42
CA SER A 82 10.14 17.30 17.74
C SER A 82 10.91 16.93 16.47
N ASP A 83 12.20 16.63 16.63
CA ASP A 83 13.06 16.28 15.49
C ASP A 83 12.51 15.08 14.72
N ASP A 84 12.02 14.07 15.44
CA ASP A 84 11.42 12.90 14.81
C ASP A 84 10.17 13.24 14.00
N LEU A 85 9.29 14.09 14.51
CA LEU A 85 8.07 14.51 13.80
C LEU A 85 8.43 15.36 12.57
N ARG A 86 9.39 16.27 12.70
CA ARG A 86 9.88 17.12 11.62
C ARG A 86 10.49 16.30 10.48
N ILE A 87 11.37 15.36 10.82
CA ILE A 87 12.00 14.44 9.85
C ILE A 87 10.90 13.62 9.17
N ARG A 88 9.99 13.04 9.95
CA ARG A 88 8.89 12.23 9.42
C ARG A 88 8.04 13.04 8.44
N LEU A 89 7.62 14.24 8.80
CA LEU A 89 6.83 15.11 7.93
C LEU A 89 7.57 15.44 6.63
N ARG A 90 8.89 15.68 6.67
CA ARG A 90 9.70 15.93 5.47
C ARG A 90 9.73 14.71 4.54
N ILE A 91 9.85 13.50 5.10
CA ILE A 91 9.78 12.24 4.34
C ILE A 91 8.42 12.09 3.65
N GLU A 92 7.32 12.35 4.36
CA GLU A 92 5.98 12.19 3.78
C GLU A 92 5.67 13.25 2.71
N LYS A 93 6.15 14.49 2.88
CA LYS A 93 6.12 15.53 1.82
C LYS A 93 6.88 15.09 0.57
N PHE A 94 8.01 14.39 0.73
CA PHE A 94 8.75 13.81 -0.39
C PHE A 94 7.96 12.69 -1.09
N CYS A 95 7.33 11.78 -0.33
CA CYS A 95 6.44 10.75 -0.88
C CYS A 95 5.28 11.34 -1.72
N ASP A 96 4.71 12.46 -1.29
CA ASP A 96 3.68 13.19 -2.04
C ASP A 96 4.23 13.77 -3.36
N ARG A 97 5.42 14.40 -3.34
CA ARG A 97 6.09 14.87 -4.56
C ARG A 97 6.36 13.74 -5.54
N VAL A 98 6.90 12.61 -5.06
CA VAL A 98 7.11 11.41 -5.87
C VAL A 98 5.80 10.95 -6.50
N THR A 99 4.73 10.89 -5.70
CA THR A 99 3.39 10.49 -6.18
C THR A 99 2.90 11.39 -7.29
N LYS A 100 2.90 12.71 -7.04
CA LYS A 100 2.42 13.70 -7.99
C LYS A 100 3.20 13.66 -9.29
N ALA A 101 4.53 13.56 -9.21
CA ALA A 101 5.41 13.67 -10.35
C ALA A 101 5.51 12.38 -11.19
N LEU A 102 5.43 11.20 -10.56
CA LEU A 102 5.65 9.93 -11.27
C LEU A 102 4.37 9.13 -11.55
N TYR A 103 3.35 9.25 -10.69
CA TYR A 103 2.21 8.32 -10.68
C TYR A 103 0.84 8.95 -10.99
N SER A 104 0.77 10.27 -11.25
CA SER A 104 -0.50 10.95 -11.61
C SER A 104 -0.91 10.80 -13.08
N GLY A 105 0.01 10.33 -13.94
CA GLY A 105 -0.21 10.18 -15.36
C GLY A 105 -1.01 8.93 -15.73
N LYS A 106 -1.37 8.81 -17.02
CA LYS A 106 -1.94 7.56 -17.54
C LYS A 106 -0.93 6.42 -17.35
N PRO A 107 -1.37 5.24 -16.89
CA PRO A 107 -0.49 4.08 -16.70
C PRO A 107 -0.21 3.37 -18.04
N ASP A 108 0.13 4.12 -19.08
CA ASP A 108 0.52 3.58 -20.38
C ASP A 108 1.98 3.08 -20.33
N PRO A 109 2.23 1.78 -20.47
CA PRO A 109 3.58 1.22 -20.31
C PRO A 109 4.58 1.70 -21.37
N ALA A 110 4.11 1.98 -22.59
CA ALA A 110 4.96 2.38 -23.70
C ALA A 110 5.49 3.80 -23.52
N GLU A 111 4.66 4.68 -22.95
CA GLU A 111 4.98 6.10 -22.74
C GLU A 111 5.42 6.40 -21.31
N PHE A 112 5.46 5.40 -20.41
CA PHE A 112 5.68 5.66 -19.00
C PHE A 112 7.06 6.25 -18.72
N ILE A 113 8.12 5.74 -19.35
CA ILE A 113 9.50 6.20 -19.16
C ILE A 113 9.86 7.15 -20.31
N SER A 114 9.62 8.44 -20.12
CA SER A 114 10.03 9.52 -21.02
C SER A 114 11.30 10.22 -20.52
N SER A 115 12.02 10.93 -21.40
CA SER A 115 13.19 11.74 -21.02
C SER A 115 12.84 12.77 -19.95
N GLU A 116 11.66 13.39 -20.04
CA GLU A 116 11.16 14.32 -19.02
C GLU A 116 10.98 13.64 -17.66
N LYS A 117 10.36 12.44 -17.64
CA LYS A 117 10.18 11.70 -16.38
C LYS A 117 11.52 11.27 -15.79
N LEU A 118 12.50 10.91 -16.60
CA LEU A 118 13.85 10.59 -16.11
C LEU A 118 14.55 11.80 -15.48
N LEU A 119 14.37 13.01 -16.02
CA LEU A 119 14.87 14.24 -15.39
C LEU A 119 14.20 14.51 -14.04
N ILE A 120 12.88 14.29 -13.95
CA ILE A 120 12.14 14.38 -12.70
C ILE A 120 12.67 13.37 -11.67
N VAL A 121 12.93 12.12 -12.09
CA VAL A 121 13.52 11.09 -11.21
C VAL A 121 14.89 11.56 -10.70
N GLN A 122 15.75 12.12 -11.55
CA GLN A 122 17.06 12.64 -11.13
C GLN A 122 16.96 13.78 -10.11
N LEU A 123 15.97 14.67 -10.27
CA LEU A 123 15.71 15.75 -9.31
C LEU A 123 15.28 15.17 -7.95
N LEU A 124 14.34 14.23 -7.95
CA LEU A 124 13.87 13.55 -6.74
C LEU A 124 14.99 12.72 -6.07
N GLU A 125 15.88 12.11 -6.86
CA GLU A 125 17.09 11.45 -6.34
C GLU A 125 18.02 12.44 -5.64
N SER A 126 18.20 13.64 -6.18
CA SER A 126 19.02 14.68 -5.54
C SER A 126 18.41 15.10 -4.21
N GLU A 127 17.11 15.37 -4.20
CA GLU A 127 16.38 15.74 -2.99
C GLU A 127 16.45 14.65 -1.91
N LEU A 128 16.33 13.37 -2.29
CA LEU A 128 16.48 12.26 -1.35
C LEU A 128 17.88 12.22 -0.74
N ARG A 129 18.93 12.40 -1.55
CA ARG A 129 20.32 12.45 -1.07
C ARG A 129 20.56 13.63 -0.14
N GLU A 130 20.00 14.79 -0.45
CA GLU A 130 20.06 15.97 0.43
C GLU A 130 19.38 15.68 1.78
N MET A 131 18.21 15.04 1.76
CA MET A 131 17.54 14.59 2.99
C MET A 131 18.39 13.62 3.81
N GLU A 132 19.05 12.65 3.18
CA GLU A 132 19.95 11.71 3.87
C GLU A 132 21.12 12.41 4.56
N VAL A 133 21.71 13.41 3.89
CA VAL A 133 22.80 14.22 4.46
C VAL A 133 22.28 15.08 5.62
N ASP A 134 21.13 15.73 5.43
CA ASP A 134 20.54 16.64 6.43
C ASP A 134 20.10 15.91 7.70
N PHE A 135 19.53 14.70 7.58
CA PHE A 135 19.11 13.91 8.74
C PHE A 135 20.30 13.33 9.51
N GLY A 136 21.45 13.16 8.84
CA GLY A 136 22.69 12.77 9.47
C GLY A 136 22.65 11.38 10.12
N ARG A 137 23.56 11.16 11.08
CA ARG A 137 23.73 9.86 11.76
C ARG A 137 22.76 9.64 12.92
N ASP A 138 22.13 10.70 13.40
CA ASP A 138 21.29 10.67 14.62
C ASP A 138 19.81 10.38 14.32
N ILE A 139 19.46 10.15 13.05
CA ILE A 139 18.13 9.73 12.65
C ILE A 139 17.71 8.44 13.38
N SER A 140 16.51 8.46 13.97
CA SER A 140 15.97 7.29 14.68
C SER A 140 15.76 6.11 13.74
N ASN A 141 15.83 4.88 14.28
CA ASN A 141 15.58 3.65 13.53
C ASN A 141 14.22 3.67 12.80
N ILE A 142 13.20 4.27 13.43
CA ILE A 142 11.87 4.43 12.87
C ILE A 142 11.91 5.39 11.68
N ASN A 143 12.52 6.55 11.79
CA ASN A 143 12.59 7.48 10.66
C ASN A 143 13.50 6.98 9.53
N MET A 144 14.56 6.23 9.85
CA MET A 144 15.41 5.58 8.87
C MET A 144 14.63 4.55 8.03
N ILE A 145 13.81 3.69 8.65
CA ILE A 145 13.03 2.71 7.87
C ILE A 145 11.99 3.40 6.98
N HIS A 146 11.40 4.51 7.44
CA HIS A 146 10.48 5.32 6.63
C HIS A 146 11.18 6.05 5.47
N LEU A 147 12.41 6.54 5.67
CA LEU A 147 13.22 7.12 4.60
C LEU A 147 13.54 6.09 3.51
N ARG A 148 13.91 4.87 3.91
CA ARG A 148 14.15 3.76 2.98
C ARG A 148 12.86 3.32 2.27
N ALA A 149 11.72 3.34 2.95
CA ALA A 149 10.42 3.11 2.32
C ALA A 149 10.10 4.18 1.25
N ALA A 150 10.43 5.44 1.51
CA ALA A 150 10.25 6.52 0.55
C ALA A 150 11.16 6.36 -0.68
N GLU A 151 12.39 5.87 -0.49
CA GLU A 151 13.28 5.48 -1.59
C GLU A 151 12.64 4.39 -2.45
N LEU A 152 12.08 3.33 -1.86
CA LEU A 152 11.36 2.30 -2.62
C LEU A 152 10.19 2.88 -3.42
N HIS A 153 9.40 3.75 -2.79
CA HIS A 153 8.29 4.43 -3.48
C HIS A 153 8.77 5.23 -4.70
N LEU A 154 9.93 5.90 -4.61
CA LEU A 154 10.58 6.53 -5.76
C LEU A 154 10.98 5.50 -6.83
N ARG A 155 11.57 4.36 -6.43
CA ARG A 155 12.15 3.37 -7.36
C ARG A 155 11.15 2.49 -8.09
N TYR A 156 9.96 2.26 -7.55
CA TYR A 156 8.99 1.33 -8.15
C TYR A 156 8.42 1.75 -9.50
N PHE A 157 8.67 2.98 -9.96
CA PHE A 157 8.35 3.43 -11.31
C PHE A 157 8.92 2.51 -12.41
N VAL A 158 10.02 1.81 -12.11
CA VAL A 158 10.70 0.88 -13.03
C VAL A 158 9.76 -0.25 -13.50
N PHE A 159 8.86 -0.72 -12.66
CA PHE A 159 7.91 -1.78 -13.04
C PHE A 159 6.79 -1.29 -13.97
N LEU A 160 6.60 0.02 -14.11
CA LEU A 160 5.49 0.57 -14.89
C LEU A 160 5.83 0.77 -16.37
N GLY A 161 7.12 0.81 -16.73
CA GLY A 161 7.56 0.87 -18.13
C GLY A 161 7.69 -0.51 -18.79
N SER A 162 7.52 -0.57 -20.11
CA SER A 162 7.69 -1.83 -20.87
C SER A 162 9.12 -2.33 -20.92
N ASN A 163 10.11 -1.43 -20.93
CA ASN A 163 11.53 -1.75 -21.06
C ASN A 163 12.32 -1.07 -19.93
N PRO A 164 12.37 -1.67 -18.73
CA PRO A 164 13.14 -1.10 -17.63
C PRO A 164 14.63 -1.06 -17.97
N ARG A 165 15.27 0.08 -17.72
CA ARG A 165 16.71 0.26 -17.95
C ARG A 165 17.49 -0.51 -16.88
N GLY A 166 18.58 -1.17 -17.29
CA GLY A 166 19.44 -1.93 -16.36
C GLY A 166 19.96 -1.07 -15.19
N GLU A 167 20.31 0.19 -15.45
CA GLU A 167 20.72 1.15 -14.40
C GLU A 167 19.62 1.33 -13.33
N ASP A 168 18.36 1.48 -13.76
CA ASP A 168 17.25 1.73 -12.85
C ASP A 168 16.88 0.45 -12.06
N LEU A 169 17.04 -0.74 -12.67
CA LEU A 169 16.93 -2.03 -11.99
C LEU A 169 18.04 -2.22 -10.94
N THR A 170 19.28 -1.81 -11.23
CA THR A 170 20.37 -1.83 -10.24
C THR A 170 20.05 -0.92 -9.06
N LYS A 171 19.57 0.30 -9.31
CA LYS A 171 19.18 1.23 -8.25
C LYS A 171 18.01 0.68 -7.42
N LEU A 172 17.04 0.02 -8.06
CA LEU A 172 15.95 -0.66 -7.36
C LEU A 172 16.47 -1.82 -6.49
N PHE A 173 17.40 -2.64 -6.98
CA PHE A 173 18.02 -3.72 -6.20
C PHE A 173 18.73 -3.17 -4.96
N ILE A 174 19.53 -2.10 -5.11
CA ILE A 174 20.22 -1.44 -4.00
C ILE A 174 19.22 -0.90 -2.97
N ALA A 175 18.18 -0.19 -3.41
CA ALA A 175 17.16 0.34 -2.50
C ALA A 175 16.40 -0.78 -1.76
N THR A 176 16.06 -1.86 -2.47
CA THR A 176 15.34 -3.02 -1.93
C THR A 176 16.17 -3.76 -0.88
N THR A 177 17.44 -4.03 -1.19
CA THR A 177 18.35 -4.71 -0.25
C THR A 177 18.70 -3.82 0.95
N SER A 178 18.88 -2.52 0.75
CA SER A 178 19.07 -1.53 1.82
C SER A 178 17.87 -1.48 2.76
N PHE A 179 16.64 -1.39 2.22
CA PHE A 179 15.42 -1.41 3.04
C PHE A 179 15.28 -2.71 3.83
N LEU A 180 15.40 -3.87 3.17
CA LEU A 180 15.26 -5.17 3.85
C LEU A 180 16.39 -5.42 4.86
N GLY A 181 17.60 -4.93 4.61
CA GLY A 181 18.68 -4.92 5.60
C GLY A 181 18.26 -4.17 6.88
N ARG A 182 17.64 -2.99 6.73
CA ARG A 182 17.09 -2.25 7.89
C ARG A 182 15.97 -2.98 8.60
N VAL A 183 15.16 -3.76 7.89
CA VAL A 183 14.12 -4.60 8.50
C VAL A 183 14.74 -5.66 9.42
N LEU A 184 15.85 -6.29 9.00
CA LEU A 184 16.56 -7.26 9.84
C LEU A 184 17.29 -6.59 11.02
N ASP A 185 17.81 -5.38 10.83
CA ASP A 185 18.36 -4.58 11.93
C ASP A 185 17.27 -4.31 13.00
N LEU A 186 16.02 -4.05 12.60
CA LEU A 186 14.89 -3.84 13.53
C LEU A 186 14.49 -5.10 14.28
N GLU A 187 14.67 -6.29 13.69
CA GLU A 187 14.44 -7.57 14.36
C GLU A 187 15.45 -7.82 15.49
N THR A 188 16.69 -7.39 15.29
CA THR A 188 17.78 -7.56 16.27
C THR A 188 17.97 -6.37 17.20
N SER A 189 17.26 -5.27 16.96
CA SER A 189 17.32 -4.06 17.79
C SER A 189 16.75 -4.29 19.19
N PRO A 190 17.29 -3.62 20.23
CA PRO A 190 16.71 -3.66 21.56
C PRO A 190 15.22 -3.32 21.54
N GLY A 191 14.39 -4.18 22.16
CA GLY A 191 12.94 -4.03 22.21
C GLY A 191 12.18 -4.65 21.03
N GLU A 192 12.84 -5.45 20.19
CA GLU A 192 12.20 -6.24 19.11
C GLU A 192 11.24 -5.39 18.26
N LEU A 193 11.71 -4.23 17.79
CA LEU A 193 10.88 -3.20 17.16
C LEU A 193 10.05 -3.72 15.98
N ILE A 194 10.52 -4.78 15.31
CA ILE A 194 9.77 -5.42 14.22
C ILE A 194 8.41 -5.97 14.68
N GLY A 195 8.29 -6.48 15.91
CA GLY A 195 7.02 -6.96 16.46
C GLY A 195 5.98 -5.86 16.67
N HIS A 196 6.41 -4.59 16.63
CA HIS A 196 5.57 -3.40 16.74
C HIS A 196 5.45 -2.63 15.41
N ALA A 197 5.79 -3.26 14.29
CA ALA A 197 5.70 -2.63 12.99
C ALA A 197 4.27 -2.19 12.65
N THR A 198 4.13 -0.98 12.13
CA THR A 198 2.84 -0.50 11.62
C THR A 198 2.42 -1.27 10.37
N ASN A 199 1.12 -1.28 10.06
CA ASN A 199 0.61 -1.88 8.83
C ASN A 199 1.29 -1.31 7.57
N TYR A 200 1.64 -0.02 7.56
CA TYR A 200 2.38 0.57 6.44
C TYR A 200 3.77 -0.08 6.26
N ILE A 201 4.52 -0.27 7.35
CA ILE A 201 5.83 -0.92 7.28
C ILE A 201 5.69 -2.38 6.84
N LEU A 202 4.70 -3.12 7.36
CA LEU A 202 4.37 -4.46 6.87
C LEU A 202 4.13 -4.47 5.34
N GLN A 203 3.32 -3.54 4.83
CA GLN A 203 3.06 -3.40 3.39
C GLN A 203 4.34 -3.13 2.60
N MET A 204 5.23 -2.28 3.11
CA MET A 204 6.50 -1.97 2.46
C MET A 204 7.50 -3.15 2.52
N ILE A 205 7.50 -3.96 3.58
CA ILE A 205 8.29 -5.21 3.65
C ILE A 205 7.81 -6.21 2.61
N VAL A 206 6.50 -6.44 2.52
CA VAL A 206 5.91 -7.34 1.52
C VAL A 206 6.20 -6.85 0.11
N SER A 207 6.07 -5.55 -0.12
CA SER A 207 6.41 -4.88 -1.38
C SER A 207 7.87 -5.10 -1.78
N ALA A 208 8.80 -4.82 -0.86
CA ALA A 208 10.23 -5.02 -1.08
C ALA A 208 10.57 -6.50 -1.33
N ALA A 209 9.96 -7.44 -0.60
CA ALA A 209 10.16 -8.87 -0.81
C ALA A 209 9.69 -9.31 -2.20
N PHE A 210 8.52 -8.85 -2.66
CA PHE A 210 8.05 -9.13 -4.02
C PHE A 210 8.94 -8.50 -5.09
N ALA A 211 9.38 -7.26 -4.90
CA ALA A 211 10.29 -6.60 -5.82
C ALA A 211 11.63 -7.36 -5.91
N LEU A 212 12.20 -7.77 -4.77
CA LEU A 212 13.44 -8.55 -4.73
C LEU A 212 13.28 -9.90 -5.41
N MET A 213 12.19 -10.63 -5.12
CA MET A 213 11.89 -11.89 -5.79
C MET A 213 11.79 -11.72 -7.31
N LYS A 214 11.09 -10.69 -7.80
CA LYS A 214 10.98 -10.40 -9.22
C LYS A 214 12.34 -10.15 -9.88
N LEU A 215 13.22 -9.40 -9.22
CA LEU A 215 14.58 -9.16 -9.71
C LEU A 215 15.38 -10.47 -9.78
N LEU A 216 15.35 -11.27 -8.70
CA LEU A 216 16.08 -12.54 -8.59
C LEU A 216 15.56 -13.62 -9.56
N LYS A 217 14.28 -13.61 -9.90
CA LYS A 217 13.65 -14.56 -10.84
C LYS A 217 13.63 -14.05 -12.29
N SER A 218 14.11 -12.83 -12.54
CA SER A 218 14.26 -12.30 -13.90
C SER A 218 15.65 -12.58 -14.47
N ASP A 219 15.83 -12.34 -15.77
CA ASP A 219 17.16 -12.37 -16.42
C ASP A 219 18.15 -11.35 -15.80
N PHE A 220 17.65 -10.35 -15.09
CA PHE A 220 18.47 -9.36 -14.39
C PHE A 220 19.30 -9.98 -13.25
N SER A 221 18.91 -11.15 -12.74
CA SER A 221 19.64 -11.89 -11.69
C SER A 221 21.12 -12.10 -11.98
N ARG A 222 21.52 -12.17 -13.25
CA ARG A 222 22.93 -12.32 -13.70
C ARG A 222 23.81 -11.11 -13.36
N HIS A 223 23.21 -9.97 -13.03
CA HIS A 223 23.89 -8.70 -12.79
C HIS A 223 23.89 -8.28 -11.31
N ILE A 224 23.32 -9.09 -10.43
CA ILE A 224 23.17 -8.79 -9.01
C ILE A 224 23.69 -9.94 -8.15
N ASP A 225 23.96 -9.64 -6.87
CA ASP A 225 24.31 -10.65 -5.88
C ASP A 225 23.07 -11.47 -5.52
N PHE A 226 22.94 -12.62 -6.17
CA PHE A 226 21.80 -13.52 -6.00
C PHE A 226 21.72 -14.08 -4.57
N ASP A 227 22.86 -14.47 -3.98
CA ASP A 227 22.90 -15.12 -2.67
C ASP A 227 22.55 -14.12 -1.57
N HIS A 228 23.08 -12.90 -1.65
CA HIS A 228 22.70 -11.82 -0.74
C HIS A 228 21.21 -11.49 -0.85
N GLY A 229 20.69 -11.38 -2.07
CA GLY A 229 19.27 -11.15 -2.31
C GLY A 229 18.40 -12.28 -1.74
N LYS A 230 18.78 -13.54 -1.94
CA LYS A 230 18.06 -14.70 -1.39
C LYS A 230 18.05 -14.70 0.14
N LEU A 231 19.17 -14.35 0.77
CA LEU A 231 19.27 -14.21 2.22
C LEU A 231 18.27 -13.17 2.74
N LEU A 232 18.27 -11.97 2.14
CA LEU A 232 17.37 -10.90 2.54
C LEU A 232 15.89 -11.24 2.28
N PHE A 233 15.60 -11.95 1.19
CA PHE A 233 14.24 -12.42 0.89
C PHE A 233 13.71 -13.39 1.96
N ASN A 234 14.53 -14.38 2.35
CA ASN A 234 14.17 -15.31 3.41
C ASN A 234 14.06 -14.63 4.79
N GLY A 235 14.95 -13.67 5.05
CA GLY A 235 14.87 -12.81 6.23
C GLY A 235 13.56 -12.02 6.26
N ALA A 236 13.14 -11.44 5.13
CA ALA A 236 11.89 -10.70 5.02
C ALA A 236 10.66 -11.58 5.32
N ILE A 237 10.62 -12.82 4.84
CA ILE A 237 9.55 -13.78 5.18
C ILE A 237 9.51 -14.03 6.70
N SER A 238 10.68 -14.19 7.33
CA SER A 238 10.78 -14.40 8.78
C SER A 238 10.31 -13.16 9.55
N ALA A 239 10.74 -11.97 9.14
CA ALA A 239 10.33 -10.69 9.73
C ALA A 239 8.81 -10.47 9.59
N ILE A 240 8.20 -10.79 8.45
CA ILE A 240 6.75 -10.72 8.27
C ILE A 240 6.03 -11.64 9.28
N ARG A 241 6.52 -12.86 9.49
CA ARG A 241 5.94 -13.77 10.49
C ARG A 241 6.07 -13.24 11.91
N ARG A 242 7.12 -12.47 12.23
CA ARG A 242 7.29 -11.81 13.54
C ARG A 242 6.32 -10.66 13.79
N ILE A 243 5.78 -10.04 12.73
CA ILE A 243 4.76 -8.98 12.83
C ILE A 243 3.38 -9.59 13.19
N SER A 244 3.21 -10.89 13.00
CA SER A 244 1.97 -11.60 13.31
C SER A 244 1.62 -11.49 14.79
N VAL A 245 0.35 -11.23 15.07
CA VAL A 245 -0.20 -11.15 16.43
C VAL A 245 -1.14 -12.32 16.70
N MET A 246 -1.69 -12.96 15.66
CA MET A 246 -2.60 -14.08 15.77
C MET A 246 -2.33 -15.15 14.71
N ASP A 247 -2.63 -16.40 15.03
CA ASP A 247 -2.53 -17.50 14.07
C ASP A 247 -3.38 -17.22 12.82
N HIS A 248 -2.83 -17.51 11.64
CA HIS A 248 -3.48 -17.32 10.34
C HIS A 248 -3.88 -15.87 10.02
N ASP A 249 -3.28 -14.89 10.71
CA ASP A 249 -3.49 -13.49 10.40
C ASP A 249 -2.84 -13.09 9.06
N ARG A 250 -3.06 -11.83 8.68
CA ARG A 250 -2.61 -11.29 7.39
C ARG A 250 -1.08 -11.42 7.19
N PRO A 251 -0.21 -11.01 8.14
CA PRO A 251 1.24 -11.22 8.01
C PRO A 251 1.60 -12.66 7.66
N VAL A 252 1.11 -13.65 8.41
CA VAL A 252 1.43 -15.08 8.16
C VAL A 252 1.00 -15.49 6.76
N ARG A 253 -0.23 -15.16 6.36
CA ARG A 253 -0.73 -15.50 5.01
C ARG A 253 0.09 -14.85 3.89
N LEU A 254 0.55 -13.62 4.07
CA LEU A 254 1.42 -12.94 3.10
C LEU A 254 2.82 -13.58 3.03
N ALA A 255 3.37 -14.00 4.18
CA ALA A 255 4.62 -14.74 4.23
C ALA A 255 4.52 -16.08 3.49
N ASP A 256 3.38 -16.77 3.60
CA ASP A 256 3.14 -18.03 2.91
C ASP A 256 2.96 -17.83 1.40
N ILE A 257 2.27 -16.78 0.96
CA ILE A 257 2.21 -16.40 -0.47
C ILE A 257 3.63 -16.19 -1.02
N LEU A 258 4.48 -15.41 -0.33
CA LEU A 258 5.87 -15.17 -0.73
C LEU A 258 6.66 -16.48 -0.86
N ALA A 259 6.56 -17.36 0.14
CA ALA A 259 7.21 -18.66 0.13
C ALA A 259 6.72 -19.57 -1.02
N GLN A 260 5.40 -19.61 -1.27
CA GLN A 260 4.83 -20.38 -2.38
C GLN A 260 5.31 -19.86 -3.73
N MET A 261 5.30 -18.55 -3.94
CA MET A 261 5.74 -17.93 -5.20
C MET A 261 7.23 -18.13 -5.46
N TRP A 262 8.05 -18.09 -4.42
CA TRP A 262 9.47 -18.37 -4.52
C TRP A 262 9.71 -19.78 -5.04
N ASN A 263 9.06 -20.77 -4.42
CA ASN A 263 9.19 -22.20 -4.74
C ASN A 263 8.41 -22.64 -6.00
N ALA A 264 7.55 -21.77 -6.54
CA ALA A 264 6.76 -22.08 -7.71
C ALA A 264 7.67 -22.27 -8.94
N ASN A 265 7.62 -23.47 -9.54
CA ASN A 265 8.47 -23.84 -10.67
C ASN A 265 8.17 -22.97 -11.90
N GLU A 266 9.21 -22.47 -12.58
CA GLU A 266 9.07 -21.54 -13.71
C GLU A 266 8.55 -22.20 -14.99
N ALA A 267 8.54 -23.53 -15.04
CA ALA A 267 8.01 -24.32 -16.15
C ALA A 267 6.50 -24.13 -16.42
N ALA A 268 5.78 -23.47 -15.51
CA ALA A 268 4.37 -23.08 -15.68
C ALA A 268 4.18 -21.67 -16.26
N HIS A 269 5.26 -20.93 -16.53
CA HIS A 269 5.15 -19.67 -17.25
C HIS A 269 4.87 -19.96 -18.73
N SER A 270 3.79 -19.39 -19.25
CA SER A 270 3.56 -19.36 -20.69
C SER A 270 4.80 -18.80 -21.38
N PRO A 271 5.29 -19.41 -22.46
CA PRO A 271 6.45 -18.90 -23.19
C PRO A 271 6.19 -17.45 -23.61
N GLY A 272 6.94 -16.50 -23.00
CA GLY A 272 6.81 -15.06 -23.23
C GLY A 272 6.31 -14.21 -22.05
N ASP A 273 5.91 -14.78 -20.90
CA ASP A 273 5.49 -13.98 -19.74
C ASP A 273 6.73 -13.41 -19.01
N ASN A 274 7.05 -12.13 -19.23
CA ASN A 274 8.13 -11.45 -18.53
C ASN A 274 7.72 -11.18 -17.07
N VAL A 275 8.50 -11.68 -16.11
CA VAL A 275 8.26 -11.55 -14.65
C VAL A 275 8.20 -10.08 -14.20
N LEU A 276 8.93 -9.19 -14.89
CA LEU A 276 8.99 -7.77 -14.57
C LEU A 276 7.84 -6.95 -15.19
N GLU A 277 7.28 -7.42 -16.31
CA GLU A 277 6.15 -6.74 -16.95
C GLU A 277 4.91 -6.91 -16.08
N LEU A 278 4.13 -5.85 -15.87
CA LEU A 278 2.89 -5.92 -15.08
C LEU A 278 1.66 -6.13 -15.96
N LYS A 279 0.55 -6.59 -15.38
CA LYS A 279 -0.80 -6.51 -15.97
C LYS A 279 -1.64 -5.50 -15.19
N VAL A 280 -1.55 -5.53 -13.86
CA VAL A 280 -2.15 -4.53 -12.97
C VAL A 280 -1.24 -3.31 -12.86
N ARG A 281 -1.73 -2.12 -13.25
CA ARG A 281 -0.98 -0.84 -13.22
C ARG A 281 -1.71 0.33 -12.58
N CYS A 282 -2.91 0.10 -12.04
CA CYS A 282 -3.78 1.15 -11.50
C CYS A 282 -3.53 1.46 -10.02
N ARG A 283 -2.38 1.05 -9.45
CA ARG A 283 -2.05 1.17 -8.02
C ARG A 283 -0.74 1.90 -7.75
N MET A 284 -0.36 2.83 -8.63
CA MET A 284 0.88 3.62 -8.50
C MET A 284 2.11 2.72 -8.26
N SER A 285 2.96 3.05 -7.30
CA SER A 285 4.14 2.28 -6.88
C SER A 285 3.83 0.86 -6.40
N MET A 286 2.64 0.64 -5.84
CA MET A 286 2.20 -0.67 -5.34
C MET A 286 1.61 -1.58 -6.43
N SER A 287 1.50 -1.12 -7.68
CA SER A 287 1.00 -1.92 -8.81
C SER A 287 1.67 -3.28 -8.93
N HIS A 288 2.99 -3.33 -8.71
CA HIS A 288 3.73 -4.57 -8.79
C HIS A 288 3.28 -5.59 -7.72
N VAL A 289 2.90 -5.16 -6.51
CA VAL A 289 2.40 -6.04 -5.45
C VAL A 289 1.07 -6.66 -5.85
N TYR A 290 0.10 -5.82 -6.21
CA TYR A 290 -1.23 -6.29 -6.62
C TYR A 290 -1.17 -7.20 -7.83
N ASP A 291 -0.29 -6.91 -8.80
CA ASP A 291 -0.06 -7.78 -9.95
C ASP A 291 0.49 -9.15 -9.53
N THR A 292 1.47 -9.16 -8.63
CA THR A 292 2.13 -10.38 -8.15
C THR A 292 1.15 -11.29 -7.42
N VAL A 293 0.36 -10.71 -6.52
CA VAL A 293 -0.64 -11.44 -5.77
C VAL A 293 -1.81 -11.88 -6.66
N TRP A 294 -2.21 -11.06 -7.64
CA TRP A 294 -3.18 -11.46 -8.65
C TRP A 294 -2.70 -12.68 -9.45
N ARG A 295 -1.44 -12.71 -9.90
CA ARG A 295 -0.86 -13.87 -10.59
C ARG A 295 -0.79 -15.10 -9.69
N TRP A 296 -0.40 -14.93 -8.43
CA TRP A 296 -0.46 -16.02 -7.44
C TRP A 296 -1.87 -16.60 -7.36
N ARG A 297 -2.89 -15.75 -7.20
CA ARG A 297 -4.28 -16.21 -7.13
C ARG A 297 -4.71 -16.94 -8.39
N GLN A 298 -4.32 -16.49 -9.59
CA GLN A 298 -4.63 -17.19 -10.84
C GLN A 298 -3.97 -18.57 -10.91
N ARG A 299 -2.75 -18.69 -10.38
CA ARG A 299 -1.95 -19.91 -10.42
C ARG A 299 -2.38 -20.96 -9.40
N PHE A 300 -2.76 -20.52 -8.20
CA PHE A 300 -3.03 -21.41 -7.06
C PHE A 300 -4.52 -21.54 -6.73
N ARG A 301 -5.40 -20.86 -7.48
CA ARG A 301 -6.84 -21.11 -7.38
C ARG A 301 -7.14 -22.57 -7.78
N PRO A 302 -7.83 -23.34 -6.94
CA PRO A 302 -8.29 -24.66 -7.34
C PRO A 302 -9.22 -24.50 -8.54
N MET A 303 -8.89 -25.15 -9.65
CA MET A 303 -9.77 -25.23 -10.80
C MET A 303 -11.07 -25.87 -10.29
N ARG A 304 -12.19 -25.13 -10.35
CA ARG A 304 -13.49 -25.77 -10.13
C ARG A 304 -13.58 -26.90 -11.14
N SER A 305 -13.70 -28.15 -10.66
CA SER A 305 -13.92 -29.28 -11.55
C SER A 305 -15.13 -28.95 -12.40
N ILE A 306 -14.98 -29.09 -13.72
CA ILE A 306 -16.06 -28.87 -14.70
C ILE A 306 -17.23 -29.85 -14.43
N GLU A 307 -17.04 -30.84 -13.56
CA GLU A 307 -18.06 -31.81 -13.16
C GLU A 307 -19.22 -31.20 -12.35
N ASP A 308 -19.02 -30.08 -11.63
CA ASP A 308 -20.13 -29.41 -10.92
C ASP A 308 -21.06 -28.59 -11.83
N SER A 309 -20.69 -28.41 -13.11
CA SER A 309 -21.57 -27.77 -14.12
C SER A 309 -22.43 -28.76 -14.90
N GLN A 310 -22.29 -30.07 -14.65
CA GLN A 310 -23.08 -31.11 -15.33
C GLN A 310 -24.20 -31.73 -14.47
N VAL A 311 -24.34 -31.34 -13.19
CA VAL A 311 -25.42 -31.86 -12.32
C VAL A 311 -26.76 -31.13 -12.53
N THR A 312 -26.83 -30.07 -13.35
CA THR A 312 -28.10 -29.39 -13.69
C THR A 312 -28.69 -29.76 -15.05
N VAL A 313 -28.16 -30.77 -15.74
CA VAL A 313 -28.76 -31.26 -17.01
C VAL A 313 -29.00 -32.77 -16.97
N ALA A 314 -29.91 -33.19 -16.09
CA ALA A 314 -30.57 -34.50 -16.21
C ALA A 314 -31.90 -34.50 -15.45
N ASP A 315 -32.95 -34.01 -16.09
CA ASP A 315 -34.31 -34.55 -15.87
C ASP A 315 -35.18 -34.31 -17.13
N PRO A 316 -35.30 -35.29 -18.04
CA PRO A 316 -36.26 -35.22 -19.14
C PRO A 316 -37.53 -35.96 -18.73
N ASN A 317 -38.52 -35.23 -18.22
CA ASN A 317 -39.97 -35.43 -18.41
C ASN A 317 -40.76 -34.85 -17.23
N ILE A 318 -41.46 -33.74 -17.47
CA ILE A 318 -42.89 -33.61 -17.18
C ILE A 318 -43.46 -32.60 -18.19
N SER A 319 -44.61 -32.97 -18.73
CA SER A 319 -45.24 -32.50 -19.96
C SER A 319 -45.71 -31.04 -20.00
N ALA A 320 -45.89 -30.60 -21.24
CA ALA A 320 -46.40 -29.32 -21.71
C ALA A 320 -47.71 -28.83 -21.06
N ALA A 321 -47.76 -27.53 -20.79
CA ALA A 321 -48.94 -26.70 -21.00
C ALA A 321 -48.51 -25.28 -21.39
N ALA A 322 -49.16 -24.77 -22.43
CA ALA A 322 -48.85 -23.54 -23.15
C ALA A 322 -49.01 -22.26 -22.31
N GLY A 323 -48.24 -21.23 -22.65
CA GLY A 323 -48.42 -19.88 -22.11
C GLY A 323 -47.48 -18.87 -22.76
N THR A 324 -48.03 -18.13 -23.71
CA THR A 324 -47.43 -17.09 -24.56
C THR A 324 -46.63 -16.01 -23.84
N VAL A 325 -45.55 -15.58 -24.51
CA VAL A 325 -44.81 -14.35 -24.28
C VAL A 325 -45.71 -13.14 -24.53
N THR A 326 -45.84 -12.26 -23.54
CA THR A 326 -46.17 -10.84 -23.76
C THR A 326 -45.11 -9.97 -23.10
N ARG A 327 -44.31 -9.35 -23.96
CA ARG A 327 -43.48 -8.19 -23.68
C ARG A 327 -44.40 -6.97 -23.59
N GLN A 328 -44.43 -6.29 -22.45
CA GLN A 328 -44.97 -4.94 -22.34
C GLN A 328 -43.88 -4.04 -21.76
N GLN A 329 -43.34 -3.19 -22.65
CA GLN A 329 -42.78 -1.89 -22.26
C GLN A 329 -43.96 -1.01 -21.88
N ASP A 330 -43.88 -0.30 -20.75
CA ASP A 330 -44.32 1.08 -20.69
C ASP A 330 -43.66 1.83 -19.52
N ASP A 331 -43.37 3.10 -19.81
CA ASP A 331 -42.82 4.17 -18.97
C ASP A 331 -43.62 4.38 -17.67
N THR A 332 -42.90 4.61 -16.55
CA THR A 332 -43.21 5.71 -15.62
C THR A 332 -41.95 6.17 -14.88
N LEU A 333 -41.56 7.42 -15.14
CA LEU A 333 -40.67 8.22 -14.31
C LEU A 333 -41.43 8.68 -13.07
N ASP A 334 -41.11 8.10 -11.90
CA ASP A 334 -41.09 8.75 -10.59
C ASP A 334 -40.94 7.66 -9.51
N GLU A 335 -39.85 7.70 -8.74
CA GLU A 335 -39.95 7.53 -7.28
C GLU A 335 -38.65 7.91 -6.56
N THR A 336 -38.76 9.03 -5.85
CA THR A 336 -37.94 9.49 -4.73
C THR A 336 -37.89 8.39 -3.66
N GLY A 337 -36.69 7.89 -3.29
CA GLY A 337 -36.63 6.84 -2.27
C GLY A 337 -35.25 6.33 -1.84
N LEU A 338 -34.21 7.16 -1.78
CA LEU A 338 -32.98 6.83 -1.02
C LEU A 338 -33.16 7.27 0.45
N ILE A 339 -34.02 6.57 1.19
CA ILE A 339 -34.08 6.67 2.65
C ILE A 339 -33.93 5.25 3.20
N TYR A 340 -32.76 4.98 3.79
CA TYR A 340 -32.55 3.80 4.61
C TYR A 340 -33.54 3.81 5.80
N PRO A 341 -34.16 2.68 6.15
CA PRO A 341 -35.06 2.63 7.29
C PRO A 341 -34.28 2.81 8.61
N PRO A 342 -34.82 3.56 9.59
CA PRO A 342 -34.17 3.78 10.87
C PRO A 342 -34.55 2.64 11.82
N ASN A 343 -33.85 1.51 11.75
CA ASN A 343 -33.83 0.56 12.86
C ASN A 343 -32.38 0.32 13.26
N PHE A 344 -31.92 1.25 14.09
CA PHE A 344 -30.64 1.26 14.77
C PHE A 344 -30.78 0.43 16.05
N ASP A 345 -30.79 -0.90 15.92
CA ASP A 345 -30.87 -1.78 17.08
C ASP A 345 -29.49 -2.33 17.46
N GLN A 346 -29.21 -2.23 18.75
CA GLN A 346 -27.92 -2.44 19.40
C GLN A 346 -27.46 -3.90 19.33
N GLY A 347 -26.20 -4.13 18.95
CA GLY A 347 -25.46 -5.30 19.43
C GLY A 347 -24.67 -6.15 18.43
N ALA A 348 -24.69 -5.88 17.12
CA ALA A 348 -24.09 -6.79 16.13
C ALA A 348 -22.88 -6.27 15.34
N PHE A 349 -22.42 -5.02 15.53
CA PHE A 349 -21.49 -4.42 14.56
C PHE A 349 -19.99 -4.67 14.79
N ILE A 350 -19.54 -5.24 15.90
CA ILE A 350 -18.08 -5.28 16.15
C ILE A 350 -17.68 -6.58 16.85
N SER A 351 -17.53 -7.66 16.06
CA SER A 351 -16.36 -8.50 16.33
C SER A 351 -15.16 -7.79 15.69
N GLU A 352 -14.14 -7.52 16.49
CA GLU A 352 -12.92 -6.80 16.08
C GLU A 352 -12.22 -7.48 14.88
N ALA A 353 -12.35 -8.81 14.78
CA ALA A 353 -11.87 -9.62 13.66
C ALA A 353 -12.62 -9.32 12.33
N GLY A 354 -13.95 -9.18 12.35
CA GLY A 354 -14.74 -8.94 11.14
C GLY A 354 -14.65 -7.50 10.63
N PHE A 355 -14.42 -6.52 11.51
CA PHE A 355 -14.29 -5.12 11.12
C PHE A 355 -13.03 -4.86 10.28
N SER A 356 -11.89 -5.45 10.65
CA SER A 356 -10.64 -5.34 9.86
C SER A 356 -10.80 -5.94 8.45
N GLU A 357 -11.59 -7.02 8.33
CA GLU A 357 -11.78 -7.71 7.06
C GLU A 357 -12.58 -6.92 6.01
N VAL A 358 -13.44 -5.99 6.41
CA VAL A 358 -14.16 -5.17 5.43
C VAL A 358 -13.23 -4.16 4.74
N PHE A 359 -12.09 -3.83 5.35
CA PHE A 359 -11.24 -2.71 4.92
C PHE A 359 -9.87 -3.11 4.36
N ASP A 360 -9.53 -4.40 4.32
CA ASP A 360 -8.28 -4.84 3.68
C ASP A 360 -8.43 -4.91 2.15
N SER A 361 -7.65 -4.10 1.45
CA SER A 361 -7.59 -4.05 -0.01
C SER A 361 -7.11 -5.35 -0.66
N LEU A 362 -6.54 -6.28 0.12
CA LEU A 362 -6.10 -7.58 -0.34
C LEU A 362 -7.00 -8.72 0.13
N ASN A 363 -8.14 -8.50 0.79
CA ASN A 363 -8.97 -9.63 1.23
C ASN A 363 -9.52 -10.49 0.09
N TRP A 364 -9.79 -9.87 -1.05
CA TRP A 364 -10.17 -10.58 -2.28
C TRP A 364 -9.16 -11.66 -2.70
N VAL A 365 -7.91 -11.57 -2.24
CA VAL A 365 -6.84 -12.53 -2.52
C VAL A 365 -7.17 -13.88 -1.90
N PHE A 366 -7.67 -13.87 -0.66
CA PHE A 366 -7.94 -15.05 0.14
C PHE A 366 -9.36 -15.61 -0.07
N ASP A 367 -10.26 -14.84 -0.69
CA ASP A 367 -11.61 -15.28 -1.01
C ASP A 367 -11.63 -16.58 -1.84
N GLY A 368 -12.17 -17.64 -1.23
CA GLY A 368 -12.37 -18.97 -1.83
C GLY A 368 -11.16 -19.90 -1.74
N ILE A 369 -10.15 -19.58 -0.94
CA ILE A 369 -9.00 -20.46 -0.65
C ILE A 369 -9.19 -21.01 0.78
N PRO A 370 -9.18 -22.34 0.99
CA PRO A 370 -9.31 -22.91 2.32
C PRO A 370 -8.11 -22.55 3.21
N ASP A 371 -8.34 -22.27 4.49
CA ASP A 371 -7.29 -21.89 5.46
C ASP A 371 -6.20 -22.97 5.62
N SER A 372 -6.47 -24.21 5.19
CA SER A 372 -5.52 -25.34 5.20
C SER A 372 -4.47 -25.30 4.07
N PHE A 373 -4.47 -24.26 3.22
CA PHE A 373 -3.52 -24.10 2.11
C PHE A 373 -2.15 -23.59 2.60
N VAL A 374 -1.50 -24.38 3.47
CA VAL A 374 -0.21 -24.06 4.05
C VAL A 374 0.91 -24.35 3.05
N ALA A 375 1.82 -23.39 2.88
CA ALA A 375 3.01 -23.57 2.06
C ALA A 375 3.97 -24.59 2.71
N PRO A 376 4.61 -25.50 1.96
CA PRO A 376 5.71 -26.28 2.52
C PRO A 376 6.84 -25.35 2.97
N PRO A 377 7.61 -25.72 4.02
CA PRO A 377 8.74 -24.92 4.48
C PRO A 377 9.73 -24.70 3.33
N VAL A 378 10.23 -23.47 3.21
CA VAL A 378 11.28 -23.11 2.24
C VAL A 378 12.54 -23.90 2.61
N MET A 379 13.05 -24.73 1.69
CA MET A 379 14.34 -25.42 1.85
C MET A 379 15.51 -24.50 1.56
#